data_AF-A9VBQ0-F1
#
_entry.id   AF-A9VBQ0-F1
#
_cell.length_a   1.000
_cell.length_b   1.000
_cell.length_c   1.000
_cell.angle_alpha   90.00
_cell.angle_beta   90.00
_cell.angle_gamma   90.00
#
_symmetry.space_group_name_H-M   'P 1'
#
loop_
_entity.id
_entity.type
_entity.pdbx_description
1 polymer ?
#
loop_
_entity_poly.entity_id
_entity_poly.type
_entity_poly.pdbx_seq_one_letter_code
_entity_poly.pdbx_strand_id
1 'polypeptide(L)'
;MTTESPRATGQVVRLTNGQLYTADGFVREDLWIENGRIVNPTELFFAERRQLPRQAGDAHGAAVLGVHIEGPFIHPEKKGAHPEQWIRSSNLSIADVEAVYGSLDNVAYVTMAPELENAVDVTRELVRRGVRVSLGHTHSNLEEAHTAILAGASCLTHLFNAMTGFHHRNPGVIGLLPYAAEDRFTMYYGLIVDGYHTHDASIRLAHAMHPRG
;
A
#
# COMPACT_ATOMS: atom_id res chain seq x y z
N MET A 1 -10.14 -1.21 -27.46
CA MET A 1 -8.97 -0.93 -28.32
C MET A 1 -7.97 -0.18 -27.47
N THR A 2 -6.99 -0.91 -26.94
CA THR A 2 -5.89 -0.37 -26.14
C THR A 2 -4.95 0.36 -27.08
N THR A 3 -4.82 1.67 -26.92
CA THR A 3 -3.73 2.43 -27.56
C THR A 3 -2.45 2.08 -26.79
N GLU A 4 -1.63 1.19 -27.34
CA GLU A 4 -0.26 1.02 -26.88
C GLU A 4 0.44 2.38 -26.96
N SER A 5 1.06 2.82 -25.86
CA SER A 5 1.99 3.96 -25.88
C SER A 5 3.10 3.63 -26.88
N PRO A 6 3.44 4.53 -27.82
CA PRO A 6 4.47 4.26 -28.81
C PRO A 6 5.78 3.98 -28.10
N ARG A 7 6.34 2.77 -28.30
CA ARG A 7 7.66 2.38 -27.78
C ARG A 7 8.67 3.47 -28.12
N ALA A 8 9.36 4.02 -27.12
CA ALA A 8 10.48 4.91 -27.35
C ALA A 8 11.61 4.12 -28.04
N THR A 9 11.78 4.30 -29.35
CA THR A 9 12.82 3.63 -30.16
C THR A 9 14.08 4.47 -30.33
N GLY A 10 14.10 5.71 -29.81
CA GLY A 10 15.24 6.63 -29.91
C GLY A 10 16.39 6.29 -28.96
N GLN A 11 17.61 6.60 -29.36
CA GLN A 11 18.79 6.46 -28.51
C GLN A 11 18.64 7.32 -27.25
N VAL A 12 18.81 6.71 -26.08
CA VAL A 12 18.82 7.43 -24.80
C VAL A 12 20.03 8.36 -24.77
N VAL A 13 19.77 9.65 -24.60
CA VAL A 13 20.83 10.67 -24.58
C VAL A 13 21.19 11.04 -23.14
N ARG A 14 20.19 11.15 -22.25
CA ARG A 14 20.40 11.60 -20.87
C ARG A 14 19.29 11.13 -19.94
N LEU A 15 19.65 10.79 -18.69
CA LEU A 15 18.74 10.59 -17.57
C LEU A 15 19.02 11.62 -16.48
N THR A 16 18.01 12.31 -15.96
CA THR A 16 18.17 13.31 -14.90
C THR A 16 16.92 13.34 -14.04
N ASN A 17 17.05 13.16 -12.71
CA ASN A 17 15.92 13.12 -11.77
C ASN A 17 14.81 12.13 -12.17
N GLY A 18 15.17 10.95 -12.68
CA GLY A 18 14.21 9.93 -13.15
C GLY A 18 13.53 10.25 -14.49
N GLN A 19 13.94 11.32 -15.18
CA GLN A 19 13.40 11.70 -16.47
C GLN A 19 14.33 11.31 -17.61
N LEU A 20 13.75 10.74 -18.69
CA LEU A 20 14.48 10.27 -19.86
C LEU A 20 14.35 11.26 -21.02
N TYR A 21 15.49 11.58 -21.61
CA TYR A 21 15.58 12.36 -22.83
C TYR A 21 16.16 11.47 -23.93
N THR A 22 15.37 11.29 -24.99
CA THR A 22 15.81 10.67 -26.25
C THR A 22 16.16 11.75 -27.26
N ALA A 23 16.78 11.36 -28.38
CA ALA A 23 16.99 12.27 -29.51
C ALA A 23 15.68 12.87 -30.05
N ASP A 24 14.56 12.17 -29.85
CA ASP A 24 13.24 12.53 -30.36
C ASP A 24 12.38 13.27 -29.33
N GLY A 25 12.86 13.44 -28.09
CA GLY A 25 12.21 14.27 -27.08
C GLY A 25 12.14 13.64 -25.67
N PHE A 26 11.19 14.15 -24.89
CA PHE A 26 10.99 13.76 -23.49
C PHE A 26 10.10 12.52 -23.39
N VAL A 27 10.54 11.50 -22.65
CA VAL A 27 9.77 10.28 -22.39
C VAL A 27 9.32 10.26 -20.94
N ARG A 28 8.00 10.14 -20.74
CA ARG A 28 7.35 10.14 -19.42
C ARG A 28 6.73 8.78 -19.14
N GLU A 29 7.57 7.78 -18.92
CA GLU A 29 7.18 6.40 -18.59
C GLU A 29 7.95 5.93 -17.36
N ASP A 30 7.42 4.94 -16.64
CA ASP A 30 8.16 4.26 -15.56
C ASP A 30 9.22 3.37 -16.20
N LEU A 31 10.49 3.73 -16.05
CA LEU A 31 11.60 3.08 -16.73
C LEU A 31 12.38 2.22 -15.75
N TRP A 32 12.51 0.94 -16.07
CA TRP A 32 13.36 0.02 -15.32
C TRP A 32 14.60 -0.27 -16.18
N ILE A 33 15.77 -0.34 -15.55
CA ILE A 33 17.04 -0.57 -16.25
C ILE A 33 17.67 -1.85 -15.73
N GLU A 34 17.90 -2.80 -16.63
CA GLU A 34 18.61 -4.04 -16.33
C GLU A 34 19.74 -4.24 -17.35
N ASN A 35 20.95 -4.55 -16.88
CA ASN A 35 22.13 -4.78 -17.73
C ASN A 35 22.37 -3.66 -18.77
N GLY A 36 22.08 -2.41 -18.39
CA GLY A 36 22.23 -1.23 -19.25
C GLY A 36 21.14 -1.04 -20.31
N ARG A 37 20.02 -1.77 -20.23
CA ARG A 37 18.87 -1.65 -21.14
C ARG A 37 17.61 -1.25 -20.39
N ILE A 38 16.79 -0.41 -21.03
CA ILE A 38 15.43 -0.11 -20.57
C ILE A 38 14.57 -1.36 -20.81
N VAL A 39 13.93 -1.87 -19.76
CA VAL A 39 13.07 -3.05 -19.78
C VAL A 39 11.63 -2.65 -19.44
N ASN A 40 10.65 -3.43 -19.94
CA ASN A 40 9.24 -3.22 -19.60
C ASN A 40 9.03 -3.62 -18.13
N PRO A 41 8.71 -2.67 -17.25
CA PRO A 41 8.57 -2.94 -15.82
C PRO A 41 7.42 -3.91 -15.52
N THR A 42 6.39 -3.91 -16.35
CA THR A 42 5.22 -4.77 -16.15
C THR A 42 5.60 -6.22 -16.41
N GLU A 43 6.29 -6.48 -17.51
CA GLU A 43 6.79 -7.81 -17.83
C GLU A 43 7.83 -8.28 -16.81
N LEU A 44 8.74 -7.41 -16.38
CA LEU A 44 9.74 -7.76 -15.36
C LEU A 44 9.07 -8.05 -14.01
N PHE A 45 8.17 -7.18 -13.53
CA PHE A 45 7.46 -7.36 -12.26
C PHE A 45 6.62 -8.65 -12.23
N PHE A 46 5.95 -9.00 -13.34
CA PHE A 46 5.16 -10.22 -13.42
C PHE A 46 5.98 -11.48 -13.77
N ALA A 47 7.08 -11.37 -14.50
CA ALA A 47 7.97 -12.50 -14.84
C ALA A 47 8.97 -12.84 -13.71
N GLU A 48 9.45 -11.82 -12.99
CA GLU A 48 10.34 -11.96 -11.83
C GLU A 48 9.60 -12.22 -10.52
N ARG A 49 8.29 -12.51 -10.58
CA ARG A 49 7.54 -13.19 -9.51
C ARG A 49 8.06 -14.60 -9.16
N ARG A 50 9.34 -14.86 -9.42
CA ARG A 50 10.18 -15.73 -8.59
C ARG A 50 10.28 -15.11 -7.20
N GLN A 51 9.22 -15.35 -6.41
CA GLN A 51 9.19 -15.38 -4.96
C GLN A 51 10.45 -14.79 -4.32
N LEU A 52 10.52 -13.46 -4.13
CA LEU A 52 11.61 -12.85 -3.35
C LEU A 52 11.56 -13.51 -1.97
N PRO A 53 12.46 -14.46 -1.70
CA PRO A 53 12.35 -15.24 -0.50
C PRO A 53 12.66 -14.32 0.67
N ARG A 54 12.05 -14.60 1.82
CA ARG A 54 12.49 -13.94 3.05
C ARG A 54 13.98 -14.22 3.23
N GLN A 55 14.77 -13.17 3.39
CA GLN A 55 16.23 -13.25 3.45
C GLN A 55 16.71 -12.44 4.65
N ALA A 56 17.64 -13.00 5.43
CA ALA A 56 18.31 -12.26 6.48
C ALA A 56 19.22 -11.19 5.86
N GLY A 57 19.26 -10.01 6.47
CA GLY A 57 20.21 -8.97 6.10
C GLY A 57 21.62 -9.35 6.57
N ASP A 58 22.61 -8.71 5.97
CA ASP A 58 24.02 -8.90 6.30
C ASP A 58 24.81 -7.57 6.17
N ALA A 59 26.14 -7.65 6.18
CA ALA A 59 27.00 -6.46 6.05
C ALA A 59 26.89 -5.76 4.69
N HIS A 60 26.24 -6.38 3.70
CA HIS A 60 26.12 -5.91 2.34
C HIS A 60 24.68 -5.51 1.96
N GLY A 61 23.67 -5.85 2.76
CA GLY A 61 22.28 -5.54 2.42
C GLY A 61 21.27 -5.69 3.55
N ALA A 62 20.10 -5.06 3.36
CA ALA A 62 18.96 -5.16 4.26
C ALA A 62 18.28 -6.54 4.19
N ALA A 63 17.60 -6.92 5.27
CA ALA A 63 16.76 -8.11 5.29
C ALA A 63 15.52 -7.93 4.39
N VAL A 64 15.12 -8.99 3.71
CA VAL A 64 13.82 -9.09 3.03
C VAL A 64 12.87 -9.80 3.96
N LEU A 65 11.94 -9.06 4.58
CA LEU A 65 10.98 -9.62 5.54
C LEU A 65 9.69 -10.14 4.89
N GLY A 66 9.62 -10.14 3.57
CA GLY A 66 8.43 -10.47 2.78
C GLY A 66 7.84 -9.24 2.10
N VAL A 67 6.72 -9.45 1.43
CA VAL A 67 6.07 -8.45 0.58
C VAL A 67 4.98 -7.72 1.36
N HIS A 68 4.95 -6.39 1.22
CA HIS A 68 3.79 -5.58 1.55
C HIS A 68 3.01 -5.32 0.26
N ILE A 69 1.80 -5.84 0.21
CA ILE A 69 0.84 -5.61 -0.86
C ILE A 69 -0.01 -4.39 -0.50
N GLU A 70 0.09 -3.31 -1.26
CA GLU A 70 -0.76 -2.12 -1.11
C GLU A 70 -1.69 -1.99 -2.32
N GLY A 71 -2.99 -2.19 -2.13
CA GLY A 71 -3.96 -2.34 -3.21
C GLY A 71 -4.13 -3.79 -3.71
N PRO A 72 -4.88 -4.03 -4.79
CA PRO A 72 -5.83 -3.09 -5.39
C PRO A 72 -7.14 -2.96 -4.59
N PHE A 73 -7.27 -3.65 -3.45
CA PHE A 73 -8.48 -3.74 -2.63
C PHE A 73 -8.67 -2.49 -1.75
N ILE A 74 -8.81 -1.34 -2.40
CA ILE A 74 -8.84 -0.02 -1.79
C ILE A 74 -10.02 0.80 -2.29
N HIS A 75 -10.36 1.89 -1.60
CA HIS A 75 -11.47 2.75 -1.98
C HIS A 75 -11.10 3.64 -3.18
N PRO A 76 -11.89 3.69 -4.27
CA PRO A 76 -11.56 4.47 -5.47
C PRO A 76 -11.31 5.97 -5.19
N GLU A 77 -12.14 6.60 -4.35
CA GLU A 77 -11.95 8.02 -3.98
C GLU A 77 -10.68 8.28 -3.15
N LYS A 78 -10.10 7.23 -2.59
CA LYS A 78 -8.87 7.29 -1.80
C LYS A 78 -7.71 6.64 -2.54
N LYS A 79 -7.78 6.54 -3.87
CA LYS A 79 -6.72 5.92 -4.70
C LYS A 79 -5.35 6.54 -4.51
N GLY A 80 -5.24 7.83 -4.18
CA GLY A 80 -3.95 8.52 -4.16
C GLY A 80 -3.20 8.32 -5.49
N ALA A 81 -2.00 7.74 -5.42
CA ALA A 81 -1.16 7.43 -6.57
C ALA A 81 -1.50 6.10 -7.26
N HIS A 82 -2.44 5.29 -6.74
CA HIS A 82 -2.83 4.04 -7.38
C HIS A 82 -3.53 4.30 -8.72
N PRO A 83 -3.18 3.56 -9.79
CA PRO A 83 -3.89 3.65 -11.07
C PRO A 83 -5.33 3.13 -10.91
N GLU A 84 -6.30 3.99 -11.22
CA GLU A 84 -7.71 3.75 -10.96
C GLU A 84 -8.25 2.51 -11.67
N GLN A 85 -7.78 2.23 -12.89
CA GLN A 85 -8.20 1.08 -13.68
C GLN A 85 -7.85 -0.28 -13.07
N TRP A 86 -6.94 -0.32 -12.09
CA TRP A 86 -6.54 -1.56 -11.43
C TRP A 86 -7.23 -1.77 -10.08
N ILE A 87 -7.92 -0.76 -9.56
CA ILE A 87 -8.60 -0.83 -8.26
C ILE A 87 -9.74 -1.84 -8.32
N ARG A 88 -9.85 -2.67 -7.27
CA ARG A 88 -10.89 -3.68 -7.10
C ARG A 88 -11.65 -3.40 -5.82
N SER A 89 -12.86 -2.85 -5.94
CA SER A 89 -13.63 -2.32 -4.82
C SER A 89 -15.01 -2.96 -4.63
N SER A 90 -15.26 -4.14 -5.22
CA SER A 90 -16.56 -4.82 -5.20
C SER A 90 -16.41 -6.29 -4.80
N ASN A 91 -17.28 -6.74 -3.89
CA ASN A 91 -17.48 -8.13 -3.47
C ASN A 91 -16.18 -8.95 -3.34
N LEU A 92 -15.39 -8.67 -2.30
CA LEU A 92 -14.09 -9.29 -2.11
C LEU A 92 -14.22 -10.74 -1.63
N SER A 93 -13.31 -11.59 -2.10
CA SER A 93 -13.05 -12.89 -1.53
C SER A 93 -11.56 -13.14 -1.40
N ILE A 94 -11.16 -14.13 -0.59
CA ILE A 94 -9.75 -14.53 -0.53
C ILE A 94 -9.26 -15.04 -1.90
N ALA A 95 -10.15 -15.65 -2.70
CA ALA A 95 -9.83 -16.09 -4.05
C ALA A 95 -9.51 -14.91 -4.98
N ASP A 96 -10.12 -13.74 -4.78
CA ASP A 96 -9.76 -12.53 -5.53
C ASP A 96 -8.36 -12.04 -5.19
N VAL A 97 -7.98 -12.11 -3.90
CA VAL A 97 -6.62 -11.80 -3.45
C VAL A 97 -5.62 -12.73 -4.11
N GLU A 98 -5.87 -14.04 -4.10
CA GLU A 98 -5.02 -15.06 -4.74
C GLU A 98 -5.03 -14.95 -6.28
N ALA A 99 -6.13 -14.54 -6.89
CA ALA A 99 -6.20 -14.34 -8.34
C ALA A 99 -5.32 -13.16 -8.80
N VAL A 100 -5.20 -12.11 -7.98
CA VAL A 100 -4.28 -10.99 -8.25
C VAL A 100 -2.84 -11.37 -7.90
N TYR A 101 -2.65 -11.96 -6.72
CA TYR A 101 -1.32 -12.05 -6.12
C TYR A 101 -0.67 -13.44 -6.17
N GLY A 102 -1.40 -14.48 -6.57
CA GLY A 102 -0.93 -15.86 -6.49
C GLY A 102 -0.79 -16.32 -5.04
N SER A 103 0.22 -17.15 -4.76
CA SER A 103 0.52 -17.59 -3.39
C SER A 103 0.84 -16.40 -2.49
N LEU A 104 0.32 -16.46 -1.25
CA LEU A 104 0.52 -15.46 -0.22
C LEU A 104 1.62 -15.84 0.78
N ASP A 105 2.36 -16.93 0.55
CA ASP A 105 3.33 -17.48 1.53
C ASP A 105 4.44 -16.49 1.93
N ASN A 106 4.84 -15.61 1.00
CA ASN A 106 5.86 -14.58 1.24
C ASN A 106 5.27 -13.20 1.57
N VAL A 107 3.95 -13.09 1.71
CA VAL A 107 3.29 -11.81 2.03
C VAL A 107 3.36 -11.56 3.54
N ALA A 108 3.88 -10.40 3.91
CA ALA A 108 3.94 -9.96 5.30
C ALA A 108 2.77 -9.04 5.66
N TYR A 109 2.39 -8.16 4.72
CA TYR A 109 1.31 -7.19 4.90
C TYR A 109 0.40 -7.11 3.68
N VAL A 110 -0.88 -6.85 3.93
CA VAL A 110 -1.84 -6.39 2.94
C VAL A 110 -2.48 -5.10 3.44
N THR A 111 -2.45 -4.04 2.63
CA THR A 111 -3.24 -2.84 2.86
C THR A 111 -4.56 -2.93 2.10
N MET A 112 -5.66 -2.75 2.82
CA MET A 112 -6.99 -2.75 2.23
C MET A 112 -7.95 -1.80 2.93
N ALA A 113 -8.99 -1.41 2.20
CA ALA A 113 -10.06 -0.57 2.72
C ALA A 113 -11.13 -1.44 3.43
N PRO A 114 -11.38 -1.25 4.74
CA PRO A 114 -12.27 -2.12 5.53
C PRO A 114 -13.76 -1.98 5.20
N GLU A 115 -14.17 -0.87 4.60
CA GLU A 115 -15.56 -0.59 4.20
C GLU A 115 -15.97 -1.32 2.92
N LEU A 116 -15.03 -1.94 2.20
CA LEU A 116 -15.36 -2.72 1.01
C LEU A 116 -16.14 -3.97 1.40
N GLU A 117 -17.09 -4.34 0.54
CA GLU A 117 -17.92 -5.52 0.74
C GLU A 117 -17.04 -6.78 0.95
N ASN A 118 -17.32 -7.52 2.03
CA ASN A 118 -16.60 -8.71 2.50
C ASN A 118 -15.13 -8.50 2.93
N ALA A 119 -14.62 -7.25 3.00
CA ALA A 119 -13.25 -6.98 3.44
C ALA A 119 -12.94 -7.51 4.85
N VAL A 120 -13.93 -7.51 5.74
CA VAL A 120 -13.80 -8.02 7.11
C VAL A 120 -13.56 -9.53 7.12
N ASP A 121 -14.25 -10.30 6.28
CA ASP A 121 -14.05 -11.76 6.18
C ASP A 121 -12.71 -12.10 5.52
N VAL A 122 -12.33 -11.35 4.49
CA VAL A 122 -11.00 -11.47 3.88
C VAL A 122 -9.91 -11.12 4.90
N THR A 123 -10.12 -10.11 5.76
CA THR A 123 -9.21 -9.75 6.84
C THR A 123 -9.00 -10.91 7.79
N ARG A 124 -10.07 -11.56 8.26
CA ARG A 124 -9.97 -12.73 9.15
C ARG A 124 -9.15 -13.85 8.52
N GLU A 125 -9.38 -14.11 7.24
CA GLU A 125 -8.68 -15.18 6.54
C GLU A 125 -7.19 -14.87 6.30
N LEU A 126 -6.85 -13.63 5.94
CA LEU A 126 -5.45 -13.18 5.82
C LEU A 126 -4.71 -13.30 7.15
N VAL A 127 -5.33 -12.83 8.24
CA VAL A 127 -4.76 -12.91 9.59
C VAL A 127 -4.57 -14.37 10.03
N ARG A 128 -5.54 -15.24 9.75
CA ARG A 128 -5.44 -16.69 10.02
C ARG A 128 -4.25 -17.33 9.30
N ARG A 129 -3.85 -16.80 8.13
CA ARG A 129 -2.68 -17.22 7.36
C ARG A 129 -1.38 -16.55 7.79
N GLY A 130 -1.39 -15.74 8.85
CA GLY A 130 -0.22 -15.02 9.34
C GLY A 130 0.15 -13.76 8.55
N VAL A 131 -0.74 -13.30 7.65
CA VAL A 131 -0.58 -12.03 6.93
C VAL A 131 -1.17 -10.90 7.74
N ARG A 132 -0.42 -9.81 7.92
CA ARG A 132 -0.92 -8.66 8.68
C ARG A 132 -1.77 -7.77 7.80
N VAL A 133 -2.94 -7.39 8.29
CA VAL A 133 -3.81 -6.46 7.58
C VAL A 133 -3.63 -5.05 8.14
N SER A 134 -3.36 -4.13 7.22
CA SER A 134 -3.23 -2.69 7.46
C SER A 134 -4.40 -1.97 6.81
N LEU A 135 -5.05 -1.07 7.55
CA LEU A 135 -6.14 -0.26 7.02
C LEU A 135 -5.55 0.97 6.33
N GLY A 136 -5.91 1.21 5.07
CA GLY A 136 -5.39 2.32 4.29
C GLY A 136 -6.17 2.50 3.01
N HIS A 137 -5.99 3.66 2.35
CA HIS A 137 -6.72 4.01 1.14
C HIS A 137 -8.24 3.83 1.29
N THR A 138 -8.78 4.37 2.38
CA THR A 138 -10.11 4.02 2.91
C THR A 138 -10.96 5.26 3.20
N HIS A 139 -12.24 5.20 2.83
CA HIS A 139 -13.27 6.16 3.22
C HIS A 139 -13.97 5.75 4.53
N SER A 140 -13.50 4.72 5.23
CA SER A 140 -14.21 4.14 6.37
C SER A 140 -14.50 5.13 7.49
N ASN A 141 -15.66 4.91 8.11
CA ASN A 141 -15.99 5.49 9.41
C ASN A 141 -15.34 4.68 10.55
N LEU A 142 -15.47 5.17 11.79
CA LEU A 142 -14.89 4.52 12.97
C LEU A 142 -15.41 3.10 13.20
N GLU A 143 -16.71 2.85 12.98
CA GLU A 143 -17.33 1.55 13.25
C GLU A 143 -16.85 0.47 12.28
N GLU A 144 -16.73 0.82 11.00
CA GLU A 144 -16.15 -0.06 9.96
C GLU A 144 -14.69 -0.38 10.27
N ALA A 145 -13.90 0.64 10.63
CA ALA A 145 -12.50 0.48 11.00
C ALA A 145 -12.35 -0.41 12.25
N HIS A 146 -13.17 -0.17 13.27
CA HIS A 146 -13.18 -0.97 14.49
C HIS A 146 -13.60 -2.42 14.23
N THR A 147 -14.58 -2.66 13.35
CA THR A 147 -14.96 -4.01 12.93
C THR A 147 -13.79 -4.77 12.28
N ALA A 148 -12.97 -4.08 11.48
CA ALA A 148 -11.78 -4.68 10.90
C ALA A 148 -10.68 -4.98 11.95
N ILE A 149 -10.52 -4.12 12.96
CA ILE A 149 -9.64 -4.41 14.12
C ILE A 149 -10.11 -5.67 14.86
N LEU A 150 -11.41 -5.81 15.11
CA LEU A 150 -11.99 -7.02 15.72
C LEU A 150 -11.81 -8.27 14.86
N ALA A 151 -11.67 -8.11 13.54
CA ALA A 151 -11.30 -9.19 12.61
C ALA A 151 -9.79 -9.49 12.57
N GLY A 152 -8.96 -8.71 13.27
CA GLY A 152 -7.52 -8.94 13.41
C GLY A 152 -6.63 -7.96 12.64
N ALA A 153 -7.19 -6.95 11.96
CA ALA A 153 -6.37 -5.86 11.44
C ALA A 153 -5.63 -5.17 12.59
N SER A 154 -4.38 -4.77 12.34
CA SER A 154 -3.49 -4.30 13.42
C SER A 154 -2.53 -3.20 12.98
N CYS A 155 -2.72 -2.63 11.79
CA CYS A 155 -1.91 -1.53 11.30
C CYS A 155 -2.77 -0.48 10.59
N LEU A 156 -2.30 0.77 10.56
CA LEU A 156 -2.77 1.81 9.65
C LEU A 156 -1.64 2.15 8.67
N THR A 157 -1.95 2.17 7.37
CA THR A 157 -0.97 2.53 6.34
C THR A 157 -0.88 4.06 6.28
N HIS A 158 0.35 4.59 6.33
CA HIS A 158 0.71 6.02 6.21
C HIS A 158 -0.34 7.01 6.77
N LEU A 159 -0.58 6.94 8.09
CA LEU A 159 -1.55 7.72 8.84
C LEU A 159 -1.73 9.16 8.31
N PHE A 160 -2.99 9.59 8.22
CA PHE A 160 -3.51 10.81 7.59
C PHE A 160 -3.61 10.79 6.06
N ASN A 161 -2.79 10.01 5.36
CA ASN A 161 -2.75 10.00 3.90
C ASN A 161 -3.80 9.03 3.34
N ALA A 162 -4.48 9.44 2.27
CA ALA A 162 -5.48 8.62 1.58
C ALA A 162 -6.52 7.96 2.51
N MET A 163 -6.95 8.65 3.57
CA MET A 163 -7.99 8.18 4.48
C MET A 163 -9.05 9.23 4.74
N THR A 164 -10.17 8.87 5.35
CA THR A 164 -11.14 9.85 5.85
C THR A 164 -10.48 10.77 6.86
N GLY A 165 -10.60 12.09 6.65
CA GLY A 165 -10.05 13.08 7.56
C GLY A 165 -10.77 13.08 8.89
N PHE A 166 -10.07 13.46 9.97
CA PHE A 166 -10.67 13.50 11.30
C PHE A 166 -11.78 14.55 11.37
N HIS A 167 -12.98 14.13 11.76
CA HIS A 167 -14.10 15.00 12.06
C HIS A 167 -14.74 14.62 13.39
N HIS A 168 -15.14 15.60 14.21
CA HIS A 168 -15.62 15.38 15.58
C HIS A 168 -16.84 14.42 15.71
N ARG A 169 -17.68 14.31 14.66
CA ARG A 169 -18.80 13.34 14.61
C ARG A 169 -18.48 12.02 13.90
N ASN A 170 -17.41 11.99 13.10
CA ASN A 170 -16.97 10.80 12.40
C ASN A 170 -15.44 10.88 12.27
N PRO A 171 -14.70 10.34 13.24
CA PRO A 171 -13.25 10.48 13.28
C PRO A 171 -12.53 9.52 12.31
N GLY A 172 -13.27 8.64 11.61
CA GLY A 172 -12.70 7.64 10.70
C GLY A 172 -11.69 6.73 11.39
N VAL A 173 -10.74 6.20 10.61
CA VAL A 173 -9.63 5.36 11.11
C VAL A 173 -8.72 6.09 12.12
N ILE A 174 -8.59 7.42 12.03
CA ILE A 174 -7.80 8.22 12.98
C ILE A 174 -8.42 8.15 14.39
N GLY A 175 -9.73 7.93 14.47
CA GLY A 175 -10.43 7.71 15.73
C GLY A 175 -10.00 6.45 16.48
N LEU A 176 -9.25 5.53 15.86
CA LEU A 176 -8.75 4.32 16.52
C LEU A 176 -7.58 4.59 17.48
N LEU A 177 -6.81 5.68 17.28
CA LEU A 177 -5.59 5.92 18.06
C LEU A 177 -5.82 5.99 19.58
N PRO A 178 -6.82 6.71 20.11
CA PRO A 178 -7.04 6.78 21.57
C PRO A 178 -7.37 5.42 22.17
N TYR A 179 -8.15 4.60 21.48
CA TYR A 179 -8.52 3.25 21.95
C TYR A 179 -7.32 2.30 21.97
N ALA A 180 -6.41 2.43 20.99
CA ALA A 180 -5.14 1.67 20.98
C ALA A 180 -4.24 2.08 22.15
N ALA A 181 -4.16 3.37 22.46
CA ALA A 181 -3.37 3.89 23.57
C ALA A 181 -3.89 3.45 24.95
N GLU A 182 -5.21 3.25 25.07
CA GLU A 182 -5.90 2.65 26.22
C GLU A 182 -5.77 1.12 26.30
N ASP A 183 -4.91 0.50 25.48
CA ASP A 183 -4.70 -0.96 25.42
C ASP A 183 -5.97 -1.77 25.11
N ARG A 184 -7.00 -1.17 24.49
CA ARG A 184 -8.21 -1.92 24.08
C ARG A 184 -7.93 -2.92 22.96
N PHE A 185 -6.92 -2.64 22.15
CA PHE A 185 -6.40 -3.51 21.11
C PHE A 185 -4.98 -3.08 20.74
N THR A 186 -4.19 -4.01 20.19
CA THR A 186 -2.87 -3.68 19.64
C THR A 186 -3.00 -3.22 18.19
N MET A 187 -2.57 -2.00 17.93
CA MET A 187 -2.52 -1.42 16.59
C MET A 187 -1.28 -0.56 16.45
N TYR A 188 -0.66 -0.61 15.27
CA TYR A 188 0.47 0.22 14.87
C TYR A 188 0.08 1.17 13.73
N TYR A 189 0.87 2.21 13.47
CA TYR A 189 0.63 3.06 12.31
C TYR A 189 1.94 3.45 11.61
N GLY A 190 1.93 3.39 10.28
CA GLY A 190 2.99 4.00 9.47
C GLY A 190 2.82 5.51 9.44
N LEU A 191 3.91 6.26 9.45
CA LEU A 191 3.90 7.72 9.33
C LEU A 191 5.04 8.17 8.42
N ILE A 192 4.75 9.08 7.48
CA ILE A 192 5.76 9.61 6.55
C ILE A 192 6.24 10.95 7.11
N VAL A 193 7.48 10.96 7.62
CA VAL A 193 8.07 12.08 8.37
C VAL A 193 9.04 12.88 7.48
N ASP A 194 8.55 13.35 6.33
CA ASP A 194 9.35 14.11 5.35
C ASP A 194 9.04 15.62 5.32
N GLY A 195 8.05 16.07 6.10
CA GLY A 195 7.57 17.46 6.14
C GLY A 195 6.63 17.85 4.98
N TYR A 196 6.36 16.95 4.03
CA TYR A 196 5.47 17.18 2.90
C TYR A 196 4.18 16.38 3.01
N HIS A 197 4.29 15.08 3.28
CA HIS A 197 3.14 14.20 3.47
C HIS A 197 2.40 14.48 4.77
N THR A 198 3.13 14.89 5.80
CA THR A 198 2.56 15.12 7.12
C THR A 198 3.20 16.32 7.78
N HIS A 199 2.36 17.28 8.15
CA HIS A 199 2.78 18.47 8.90
C HIS A 199 3.26 18.07 10.31
N ASP A 200 4.31 18.72 10.82
CA ASP A 200 4.91 18.46 12.14
C ASP A 200 3.89 18.42 13.29
N ALA A 201 2.88 19.29 13.25
CA ALA A 201 1.80 19.30 14.25
C ALA A 201 0.98 17.99 14.22
N SER A 202 0.74 17.41 13.06
CA SER A 202 0.03 16.13 12.91
C SER A 202 0.90 14.95 13.35
N ILE A 203 2.23 15.01 13.11
CA ILE A 203 3.18 14.03 13.64
C ILE A 203 3.14 14.01 15.17
N ARG A 204 3.20 15.21 15.79
CA ARG A 204 3.10 15.37 17.25
C ARG A 204 1.75 14.90 17.78
N LEU A 205 0.67 15.17 17.06
CA LEU A 205 -0.67 14.71 17.42
C LEU A 205 -0.74 13.17 17.44
N ALA A 206 -0.27 12.50 16.38
CA ALA A 206 -0.26 11.05 16.31
C ALA A 206 0.52 10.44 17.48
N HIS A 207 1.75 10.92 17.73
CA HIS A 207 2.57 10.47 18.84
C HIS A 207 1.93 10.73 20.21
N ALA A 208 1.30 11.89 20.40
CA ALA A 208 0.60 12.20 21.65
C ALA A 208 -0.63 11.33 21.87
N MET A 209 -1.34 10.94 20.81
CA MET A 209 -2.52 10.09 20.88
C MET A 209 -2.17 8.62 21.10
N HIS A 210 -1.09 8.11 20.50
CA HIS A 210 -0.66 6.72 20.65
C HIS A 210 0.88 6.58 20.52
N PRO A 211 1.63 6.81 21.61
CA PRO A 211 3.10 6.84 21.56
C PRO A 211 3.76 5.47 21.36
N ARG A 212 2.99 4.37 21.51
CA ARG A 212 3.47 2.98 21.33
C ARG A 212 3.10 2.40 19.95
N GLY A 213 2.46 3.20 19.10
CA GLY A 213 2.02 2.79 17.77
C GLY A 213 3.13 2.71 16.73
#